data_AF-A0A9X4AWS7-F1
#
_entry.id   AF-A0A9X4AWS7-F1
#
_cell.length_a   1.000
_cell.length_b   1.000
_cell.length_c   1.000
_cell.angle_alpha   90.00
_cell.angle_beta   90.00
_cell.angle_gamma   90.00
#
_symmetry.space_group_name_H-M   'P 1'
#
loop_
_entity.id
_entity.type
_entity.pdbx_description
1 polymer ?
#
loop_
_entity_poly.entity_id
_entity_poly.type
_entity_poly.pdbx_seq_one_letter_code
_entity_poly.pdbx_strand_id
1 'polypeptide(L)'
;MPNVVPTLAMFFGLMVLAAFVPQPLTPATLLAAKAAPPWALALVAAVAAALAAFVDHRLVRTTFQIKALAEIRKKSLFQRAEGWVKVAPFLTTAAFAALPLPFIIVRVLMPLSGYPALRYAVAVGLGRAPRIYVLAVVGKELDIPTELLAFALALGAIVSLAAFVRQRHASRR
;
A
#
# COMPACT_ATOMS: atom_id res chain seq x y z
N MET A 1 -4.62 -21.99 19.70
CA MET A 1 -4.17 -20.72 19.10
C MET A 1 -5.38 -19.78 18.94
N PRO A 2 -5.79 -19.00 19.96
CA PRO A 2 -7.15 -18.44 19.97
C PRO A 2 -7.32 -17.12 19.20
N ASN A 3 -6.25 -16.44 18.75
CA ASN A 3 -6.34 -15.04 18.32
C ASN A 3 -5.99 -14.77 16.84
N VAL A 4 -5.86 -15.80 15.99
CA VAL A 4 -5.41 -15.61 14.59
C VAL A 4 -6.40 -14.79 13.76
N VAL A 5 -7.69 -15.16 13.80
CA VAL A 5 -8.76 -14.50 13.02
C VAL A 5 -8.91 -13.01 13.35
N PRO A 6 -9.03 -12.58 14.63
CA PRO A 6 -9.13 -11.16 14.96
C PRO A 6 -7.87 -10.37 14.58
N THR A 7 -6.66 -10.96 14.70
CA THR A 7 -5.43 -10.30 14.24
C THR A 7 -5.42 -10.09 12.72
N LEU A 8 -5.84 -11.09 11.94
CA LEU A 8 -5.92 -10.97 10.48
C LEU A 8 -6.98 -9.93 10.07
N ALA A 9 -8.13 -9.88 10.75
CA ALA A 9 -9.17 -8.89 10.47
C ALA A 9 -8.69 -7.46 10.78
N MET A 10 -8.02 -7.25 11.92
CA MET A 10 -7.44 -5.95 12.27
C MET A 10 -6.35 -5.54 11.26
N PHE A 11 -5.48 -6.48 10.88
CA PHE A 11 -4.43 -6.24 9.89
C PHE A 11 -5.01 -5.91 8.51
N PHE A 12 -6.06 -6.60 8.09
CA PHE A 12 -6.81 -6.28 6.88
C PHE A 12 -7.34 -4.84 6.91
N GLY A 13 -8.00 -4.46 8.01
CA GLY A 13 -8.54 -3.12 8.19
C GLY A 13 -7.46 -2.04 8.09
N LEU A 14 -6.32 -2.23 8.77
CA LEU A 14 -5.17 -1.32 8.71
C LEU A 14 -4.59 -1.22 7.29
N MET A 15 -4.49 -2.33 6.55
CA MET A 15 -3.98 -2.32 5.19
C MET A 15 -4.88 -1.55 4.22
N VAL A 16 -6.20 -1.66 4.37
CA VAL A 16 -7.17 -0.90 3.57
C VAL A 16 -7.09 0.59 3.93
N LEU A 17 -7.07 0.92 5.23
CA LEU A 17 -6.95 2.29 5.71
C LEU A 17 -5.66 2.97 5.23
N ALA A 18 -4.55 2.23 5.20
CA ALA A 18 -3.25 2.73 4.77
C ALA A 18 -3.20 3.22 3.31
N ALA A 19 -4.18 2.85 2.48
CA ALA A 19 -4.30 3.37 1.12
C ALA A 19 -4.83 4.81 1.05
N PHE A 20 -5.57 5.23 2.08
CA PHE A 20 -6.18 6.55 2.20
C PHE A 20 -5.45 7.43 3.20
N VAL A 21 -4.90 6.84 4.27
CA VAL A 21 -4.18 7.55 5.32
C VAL A 21 -2.74 6.99 5.35
N PRO A 22 -1.70 7.83 5.24
CA PRO A 22 -0.32 7.33 5.28
C PRO A 22 -0.03 6.71 6.66
N GLN A 23 -0.06 5.38 6.78
CA GLN A 23 0.21 4.65 8.03
C GLN A 23 1.49 3.80 7.92
N PRO A 24 2.25 3.63 9.01
CA PRO A 24 3.41 2.75 9.00
C PRO A 24 2.96 1.30 9.03
N LEU A 25 2.99 0.66 7.86
CA LEU A 25 2.61 -0.73 7.66
C LEU A 25 3.62 -1.73 8.25
N THR A 26 4.88 -1.32 8.39
CA THR A 26 5.97 -2.18 8.91
C THR A 26 5.71 -2.66 10.35
N PRO A 27 5.48 -1.79 11.36
CA PRO A 27 5.21 -2.25 12.72
C PRO A 27 3.92 -3.06 12.83
N ALA A 28 2.87 -2.72 12.05
CA ALA A 28 1.63 -3.49 12.02
C ALA A 28 1.86 -4.93 11.51
N THR A 29 2.70 -5.09 10.49
CA THR A 29 3.03 -6.41 9.92
C THR A 29 3.86 -7.25 10.89
N LEU A 30 4.86 -6.64 11.54
CA LEU A 30 5.69 -7.32 12.53
C LEU A 30 4.88 -7.76 13.76
N LEU A 31 3.99 -6.91 14.25
CA LEU A 31 3.09 -7.24 15.36
C LEU A 31 2.15 -8.41 14.99
N ALA A 32 1.58 -8.38 13.79
CA ALA A 32 0.68 -9.43 13.32
C ALA A 32 1.40 -10.77 13.07
N ALA A 33 2.68 -10.74 12.69
CA ALA A 33 3.51 -11.93 12.46
C ALA A 33 3.75 -12.76 13.72
N LYS A 34 3.62 -12.16 14.91
CA LYS A 34 3.70 -12.90 16.19
C LYS A 34 2.53 -13.86 16.41
N ALA A 35 1.35 -13.54 15.85
CA ALA A 35 0.12 -14.30 16.09
C ALA A 35 -0.35 -15.10 14.88
N ALA A 36 0.02 -14.70 13.66
CA ALA A 36 -0.44 -15.31 12.42
C ALA A 36 0.73 -15.78 11.54
N PRO A 37 0.57 -16.88 10.78
CA PRO A 37 1.64 -17.37 9.92
C PRO A 37 1.91 -16.40 8.74
N PRO A 38 3.17 -16.28 8.26
CA PRO A 38 3.54 -15.32 7.23
C PRO A 38 2.75 -15.41 5.92
N TRP A 39 2.39 -16.63 5.49
CA TRP A 39 1.61 -16.84 4.27
C TRP A 39 0.19 -16.26 4.38
N ALA A 40 -0.44 -16.36 5.57
CA ALA A 40 -1.79 -15.84 5.78
C ALA A 40 -1.76 -14.31 5.77
N LEU A 41 -0.75 -13.69 6.39
CA LEU A 41 -0.56 -12.25 6.36
C LEU A 41 -0.32 -11.74 4.93
N ALA A 42 0.49 -12.45 4.13
CA ALA A 42 0.73 -12.09 2.74
C ALA A 42 -0.56 -12.15 1.90
N LEU A 43 -1.39 -13.18 2.08
CA LEU A 43 -2.69 -13.29 1.40
C LEU A 43 -3.65 -12.17 1.83
N VAL A 44 -3.79 -11.92 3.13
CA VAL A 44 -4.66 -10.86 3.65
C VAL A 44 -4.21 -9.49 3.15
N ALA A 45 -2.90 -9.22 3.13
CA ALA A 45 -2.38 -7.99 2.57
C ALA A 45 -2.60 -7.87 1.06
N ALA A 46 -2.47 -8.98 0.30
CA ALA A 46 -2.74 -8.99 -1.13
C ALA A 46 -4.21 -8.62 -1.41
N VAL A 47 -5.15 -9.22 -0.69
CA VAL A 47 -6.59 -8.95 -0.85
C VAL A 47 -6.92 -7.52 -0.43
N ALA A 48 -6.42 -7.06 0.72
CA ALA A 48 -6.61 -5.68 1.19
C ALA A 48 -6.07 -4.66 0.19
N ALA A 49 -4.85 -4.90 -0.33
CA ALA A 49 -4.22 -4.02 -1.30
C ALA A 49 -4.95 -4.02 -2.65
N ALA A 50 -5.41 -5.17 -3.12
CA ALA A 50 -6.22 -5.26 -4.33
C ALA A 50 -7.54 -4.50 -4.19
N LEU A 51 -8.24 -4.66 -3.07
CA LEU A 51 -9.48 -3.95 -2.78
C LEU A 51 -9.26 -2.44 -2.75
N ALA A 52 -8.25 -1.99 -2.01
CA ALA A 52 -7.91 -0.57 -1.92
C ALA A 52 -7.51 0.00 -3.28
N ALA A 53 -6.71 -0.72 -4.06
CA ALA A 53 -6.31 -0.34 -5.41
C ALA A 53 -7.51 -0.25 -6.37
N PHE A 54 -8.50 -1.14 -6.24
CA PHE A 54 -9.71 -1.09 -7.05
C PHE A 54 -10.53 0.17 -6.79
N VAL A 55 -10.74 0.52 -5.51
CA VAL A 55 -11.46 1.73 -5.10
C VAL A 55 -10.71 2.97 -5.59
N ASP A 56 -9.40 2.99 -5.34
CA ASP A 56 -8.55 4.10 -5.69
C ASP A 56 -8.45 4.32 -7.21
N HIS A 57 -8.37 3.26 -8.01
CA HIS A 57 -8.38 3.36 -9.46
C HIS A 57 -9.64 4.07 -9.99
N ARG A 58 -10.79 3.86 -9.34
CA ARG A 58 -12.03 4.56 -9.70
C ARG A 58 -11.99 6.03 -9.27
N LEU A 59 -11.52 6.32 -8.06
CA LEU A 59 -11.41 7.69 -7.54
C LEU A 59 -10.43 8.53 -8.36
N VAL A 60 -9.25 7.99 -8.66
CA VAL A 60 -8.21 8.67 -9.46
C VAL A 60 -8.74 9.02 -10.85
N ARG A 61 -9.47 8.09 -11.49
CA ARG A 61 -10.09 8.34 -12.80
C ARG A 61 -11.07 9.52 -12.77
N THR A 62 -11.74 9.76 -11.65
CA THR A 62 -12.76 10.81 -11.51
C THR A 62 -12.19 12.16 -11.04
N THR A 63 -11.09 12.17 -10.26
CA THR A 63 -10.68 13.36 -9.50
C THR A 63 -9.33 13.95 -9.93
N PHE A 64 -8.50 13.26 -10.72
CA PHE A 64 -7.13 13.74 -10.94
C PHE A 64 -7.05 15.02 -11.79
N GLN A 65 -6.42 16.04 -11.20
CA GLN A 65 -6.15 17.32 -11.85
C GLN A 65 -4.86 17.24 -12.68
N ILE A 66 -4.95 17.72 -13.93
CA ILE A 66 -3.91 17.67 -14.97
C ILE A 66 -2.60 18.38 -14.56
N LYS A 67 -2.65 19.32 -13.60
CA LYS A 67 -1.49 20.15 -13.21
C LYS A 67 -0.41 19.40 -12.42
N ALA A 68 -0.77 18.60 -11.41
CA ALA A 68 0.21 17.84 -10.62
C ALA A 68 0.91 16.74 -11.45
N LEU A 69 0.23 16.23 -12.47
CA LEU A 69 0.76 15.25 -13.41
C LEU A 69 1.89 15.84 -14.27
N ALA A 70 1.78 17.11 -14.67
CA ALA A 70 2.73 17.77 -15.55
C ALA A 70 4.13 17.89 -14.92
N GLU A 71 4.22 18.13 -13.61
CA GLU A 71 5.51 18.18 -12.91
C GLU A 71 6.13 16.78 -12.73
N ILE A 72 5.31 15.78 -12.39
CA ILE A 72 5.79 14.41 -12.17
C ILE A 72 6.28 13.79 -13.49
N ARG A 73 5.65 14.13 -14.62
CA ARG A 73 6.03 13.65 -15.97
C ARG A 73 7.43 14.10 -16.42
N LYS A 74 7.99 15.13 -15.80
CA LYS A 74 9.38 15.57 -16.07
C LYS A 74 10.44 14.62 -15.50
N LYS A 75 10.07 13.72 -14.57
CA LYS A 75 11.03 12.78 -13.96
C LYS A 75 11.31 11.60 -14.90
N SER A 76 12.60 11.27 -15.07
CA SER A 76 13.05 10.15 -15.92
C SER A 76 12.44 8.79 -15.53
N LEU A 77 12.21 8.58 -14.23
CA LEU A 77 11.54 7.37 -13.73
C LEU A 77 10.08 7.29 -14.21
N PHE A 78 9.37 8.42 -14.28
CA PHE A 78 7.98 8.46 -14.75
C PHE A 78 7.91 8.15 -16.26
N GLN A 79 8.82 8.72 -17.06
CA GLN A 79 8.90 8.45 -18.49
C GLN A 79 9.22 6.99 -18.81
N ARG A 80 10.16 6.39 -18.06
CA ARG A 80 10.49 4.95 -18.17
C ARG A 80 9.30 4.08 -17.78
N ALA A 81 8.63 4.42 -16.68
CA ALA A 81 7.43 3.71 -16.25
C ALA A 81 6.32 3.82 -17.32
N GLU A 82 6.12 4.99 -17.94
CA GLU A 82 5.15 5.17 -19.03
C GLU A 82 5.44 4.23 -20.22
N GLY A 83 6.72 4.02 -20.55
CA GLY A 83 7.13 3.03 -21.55
C GLY A 83 6.84 1.59 -21.13
N TRP A 84 7.18 1.19 -19.90
CA TRP A 84 6.94 -0.16 -19.39
C TRP A 84 5.44 -0.49 -19.27
N VAL A 85 4.63 0.49 -18.88
CA VAL A 85 3.17 0.36 -18.77
C VAL A 85 2.53 0.08 -20.12
N LYS A 86 3.06 0.64 -21.23
CA LYS A 86 2.56 0.36 -22.58
C LYS A 86 2.81 -1.08 -23.04
N VAL A 87 3.92 -1.68 -22.61
CA VAL A 87 4.30 -3.05 -23.03
C VAL A 87 3.71 -4.10 -22.10
N ALA A 88 3.89 -3.91 -20.78
CA ALA A 88 3.54 -4.90 -19.77
C ALA A 88 2.95 -4.22 -18.52
N PRO A 89 1.71 -3.70 -18.58
CA PRO A 89 1.10 -2.94 -17.48
C PRO A 89 0.94 -3.76 -16.20
N PHE A 90 0.64 -5.05 -16.33
CA PHE A 90 0.48 -5.96 -15.21
C PHE A 90 1.80 -6.19 -14.46
N LEU A 91 2.85 -6.60 -15.17
CA LEU A 91 4.18 -6.86 -14.60
C LEU A 91 4.79 -5.60 -14.01
N THR A 92 4.65 -4.47 -14.70
CA THR A 92 5.12 -3.18 -14.19
C THR A 92 4.42 -2.83 -12.87
N THR A 93 3.10 -3.03 -12.78
CA THR A 93 2.36 -2.79 -11.54
C THR A 93 2.80 -3.71 -10.42
N ALA A 94 2.93 -5.01 -10.70
CA ALA A 94 3.37 -6.00 -9.71
C ALA A 94 4.79 -5.70 -9.20
N ALA A 95 5.71 -5.34 -10.09
CA ALA A 95 7.08 -4.98 -9.73
C ALA A 95 7.14 -3.72 -8.86
N PHE A 96 6.39 -2.67 -9.21
CA PHE A 96 6.32 -1.43 -8.40
C PHE A 96 5.64 -1.65 -7.05
N ALA A 97 4.70 -2.59 -6.95
CA ALA A 97 4.05 -2.95 -5.69
C ALA A 97 4.95 -3.83 -4.79
N ALA A 98 5.80 -4.67 -5.40
CA ALA A 98 6.76 -5.51 -4.68
C ALA A 98 7.97 -4.73 -4.17
N LEU A 99 8.47 -3.79 -4.97
CA LEU A 99 9.64 -2.99 -4.64
C LEU A 99 9.27 -1.75 -3.81
N PRO A 100 10.21 -1.17 -3.05
CA PRO A 100 10.03 0.10 -2.37
C PRO A 100 10.09 1.29 -3.35
N LEU A 101 9.44 1.17 -4.50
CA LEU A 101 9.37 2.22 -5.52
C LEU A 101 8.19 3.17 -5.24
N PRO A 102 8.23 4.40 -5.77
CA PRO A 102 7.11 5.34 -5.66
C PRO A 102 5.86 4.81 -6.35
N PHE A 103 4.99 4.13 -5.60
CA PHE A 103 3.78 3.49 -6.11
C PHE A 103 2.78 4.50 -6.70
N ILE A 104 2.89 5.79 -6.34
CA ILE A 104 2.10 6.89 -6.91
C ILE A 104 2.18 6.95 -8.44
N ILE A 105 3.32 6.56 -9.03
CA ILE A 105 3.52 6.60 -10.49
C ILE A 105 2.52 5.67 -11.17
N VAL A 106 2.48 4.41 -10.74
CA VAL A 106 1.57 3.41 -11.32
C VAL A 106 0.12 3.68 -10.92
N ARG A 107 -0.11 4.15 -9.69
CA ARG A 107 -1.43 4.55 -9.17
C ARG A 107 -2.12 5.58 -10.07
N VAL A 108 -1.34 6.46 -10.70
CA VAL A 108 -1.85 7.49 -11.61
C VAL A 108 -1.83 7.04 -13.07
N LEU A 109 -0.75 6.39 -13.53
CA LEU A 109 -0.62 5.94 -14.92
C LEU A 109 -1.68 4.90 -15.31
N MET A 110 -2.03 3.96 -14.44
CA MET A 110 -2.97 2.87 -14.76
C MET A 110 -4.37 3.40 -15.10
N PRO A 111 -5.01 4.24 -14.25
CA PRO A 111 -6.30 4.86 -14.60
C PRO A 111 -6.26 5.71 -15.86
N LEU A 112 -5.18 6.48 -16.08
CA LEU A 112 -5.04 7.36 -17.23
C LEU A 112 -4.84 6.59 -18.55
N SER A 113 -4.17 5.45 -18.50
CA SER A 113 -4.01 4.56 -19.67
C SER A 113 -5.28 3.78 -20.03
N GLY A 114 -6.35 3.88 -19.22
CA GLY A 114 -7.58 3.14 -19.42
C GLY A 114 -7.48 1.65 -19.05
N TYR A 115 -6.44 1.25 -18.29
CA TYR A 115 -6.23 -0.14 -17.93
C TYR A 115 -7.38 -0.67 -17.04
N PRO A 116 -7.82 -1.93 -17.20
CA PRO A 116 -8.94 -2.46 -16.41
C PRO A 116 -8.65 -2.49 -14.90
N ALA A 117 -9.54 -1.89 -14.11
CA ALA A 117 -9.39 -1.75 -12.66
C ALA A 117 -9.16 -3.09 -11.94
N LEU A 118 -9.84 -4.16 -12.38
CA LEU A 118 -9.68 -5.49 -11.78
C LEU A 118 -8.27 -6.06 -12.04
N ARG A 119 -7.75 -5.96 -13.27
CA ARG A 119 -6.41 -6.44 -13.60
C ARG A 119 -5.33 -5.64 -12.86
N TYR A 120 -5.55 -4.33 -12.71
CA TYR A 120 -4.71 -3.49 -11.86
C TYR A 120 -4.72 -3.96 -10.40
N ALA A 121 -5.90 -4.11 -9.81
CA ALA A 121 -6.07 -4.55 -8.42
C ALA A 121 -5.36 -5.89 -8.15
N VAL A 122 -5.52 -6.88 -9.03
CA VAL A 122 -4.82 -8.16 -8.91
C VAL A 122 -3.31 -8.00 -8.97
N ALA A 123 -2.80 -7.19 -9.91
CA ALA A 123 -1.36 -6.93 -10.01
C ALA A 123 -0.79 -6.27 -8.75
N VAL A 124 -1.53 -5.34 -8.13
CA VAL A 124 -1.14 -4.69 -6.88
C VAL A 124 -1.13 -5.69 -5.72
N GLY A 125 -2.17 -6.51 -5.60
CA GLY A 125 -2.24 -7.54 -4.56
C GLY A 125 -1.08 -8.53 -4.65
N LEU A 126 -0.82 -9.05 -5.84
CA LEU A 126 0.28 -9.99 -6.10
C LEU A 126 1.65 -9.35 -5.90
N GLY A 127 1.83 -8.08 -6.27
CA GLY A 127 3.09 -7.39 -6.01
C GLY A 127 3.31 -7.11 -4.53
N ARG A 128 2.26 -6.78 -3.76
CA ARG A 128 2.41 -6.50 -2.32
C ARG A 128 2.66 -7.75 -1.47
N ALA A 129 2.12 -8.91 -1.86
CA ALA A 129 2.28 -10.15 -1.12
C ALA A 129 3.74 -10.51 -0.79
N PRO A 130 4.69 -10.55 -1.77
CA PRO A 130 6.09 -10.85 -1.51
C PRO A 130 6.73 -9.98 -0.44
N ARG A 131 6.47 -8.66 -0.50
CA ARG A 131 7.02 -7.70 0.46
C ARG A 131 6.53 -7.97 1.87
N ILE A 132 5.22 -8.21 2.02
CA ILE A 132 4.62 -8.51 3.33
C ILE A 132 5.06 -9.87 3.84
N TYR A 133 5.21 -10.85 2.95
CA TYR A 133 5.72 -12.16 3.29
C TYR A 133 7.13 -12.08 3.89
N VAL A 134 8.06 -11.38 3.22
CA VAL A 134 9.43 -11.20 3.73
C VAL A 134 9.41 -10.50 5.08
N LEU A 135 8.62 -9.43 5.24
CA LEU A 135 8.50 -8.73 6.52
C LEU A 135 7.92 -9.62 7.63
N ALA A 136 6.94 -10.46 7.31
CA ALA A 136 6.32 -11.35 8.29
C ALA A 136 7.24 -12.51 8.67
N VAL A 137 8.03 -13.05 7.74
CA VAL A 137 9.08 -14.04 8.05
C VAL A 137 10.11 -13.41 8.98
N VAL A 138 10.64 -12.24 8.62
CA VAL A 138 11.61 -11.51 9.46
C VAL A 138 11.03 -11.19 10.83
N GLY A 139 9.77 -10.78 10.91
CA GLY A 139 9.10 -10.49 12.19
C GLY A 139 8.82 -11.71 13.06
N LYS A 140 8.84 -12.91 12.49
CA LYS A 140 8.71 -14.17 13.25
C LYS A 140 10.06 -14.62 13.81
N GLU A 141 11.14 -14.40 13.08
CA GLU A 141 12.50 -14.74 13.50
C GLU A 141 13.11 -13.69 14.45
N LEU A 142 12.70 -12.42 14.33
CA LEU A 142 13.17 -11.35 15.21
C LEU A 142 12.27 -11.22 16.44
N ASP A 143 12.84 -11.47 17.61
CA ASP A 143 12.14 -11.34 18.89
C ASP A 143 12.10 -9.87 19.36
N ILE A 144 11.34 -9.04 18.65
CA ILE A 144 11.19 -7.61 18.96
C ILE A 144 10.16 -7.45 20.07
N PRO A 145 10.41 -6.67 21.15
CA PRO A 145 9.43 -6.44 22.21
C PRO A 145 8.09 -5.94 21.68
N THR A 146 6.99 -6.58 22.13
CA THR A 146 5.62 -6.24 21.68
C THR A 146 5.26 -4.79 22.03
N GLU A 147 5.74 -4.30 23.18
CA GLU A 147 5.56 -2.92 23.64
C GLU A 147 6.16 -1.91 22.67
N LEU A 148 7.35 -2.20 22.13
CA LEU A 148 8.03 -1.33 21.18
C LEU A 148 7.27 -1.27 19.84
N LEU A 149 6.76 -2.41 19.36
CA LEU A 149 5.94 -2.48 18.14
C LEU A 149 4.61 -1.75 18.31
N ALA A 150 3.95 -1.91 19.47
CA ALA A 150 2.72 -1.21 19.79
C ALA A 150 2.94 0.31 19.90
N PHE A 151 4.02 0.74 20.54
CA PHE A 151 4.41 2.15 20.61
C PHE A 151 4.70 2.73 19.22
N ALA A 152 5.47 2.04 18.40
CA ALA A 152 5.77 2.46 17.02
C ALA A 152 4.50 2.57 16.16
N LEU A 153 3.56 1.65 16.32
CA LEU A 153 2.27 1.69 15.64
C LEU A 153 1.41 2.86 16.12
N ALA A 154 1.33 3.08 17.44
CA ALA A 154 0.56 4.18 18.04
C ALA A 154 1.12 5.55 17.65
N LEU A 155 2.45 5.74 17.78
CA LEU A 155 3.14 6.95 17.35
C LEU A 155 2.92 7.19 15.86
N GLY A 156 3.03 6.13 15.07
CA GLY A 156 2.68 6.10 13.66
C GLY A 156 1.30 6.66 13.37
N ALA A 157 0.27 6.09 14.01
CA ALA A 157 -1.12 6.51 13.85
C ALA A 157 -1.35 7.98 14.26
N ILE A 158 -0.70 8.44 15.33
CA ILE A 158 -0.77 9.85 15.78
C ILE A 158 -0.15 10.78 14.73
N VAL A 159 1.03 10.46 14.22
CA VAL A 159 1.69 11.26 13.17
C VAL A 159 0.86 11.29 11.89
N SER A 160 0.29 10.15 11.49
CA SER A 160 -0.62 10.04 10.36
C SER A 160 -1.85 10.94 10.51
N LEU A 161 -2.46 10.92 11.70
CA LEU A 161 -3.63 11.75 12.01
C LEU A 161 -3.28 13.24 12.02
N ALA A 162 -2.16 13.62 12.64
CA ALA A 162 -1.68 15.00 12.66
C ALA A 162 -1.37 15.52 11.24
N ALA A 163 -0.75 14.70 10.39
CA ALA A 163 -0.49 15.03 9.00
C ALA A 163 -1.80 15.20 8.20
N PHE A 164 -2.77 14.32 8.42
CA PHE A 164 -4.09 14.41 7.79
C PHE A 164 -4.85 15.68 8.19
N VAL A 165 -4.84 16.03 9.47
CA VAL A 165 -5.45 17.28 9.98
C VAL A 165 -4.75 18.51 9.39
N ARG A 166 -3.42 18.52 9.34
CA ARG A 166 -2.66 19.62 8.71
C ARG A 166 -2.98 19.79 7.23
N GLN A 167 -3.08 18.69 6.47
CA GLN A 167 -3.46 18.75 5.05
C GLN A 167 -4.86 19.35 4.85
N ARG A 168 -5.83 18.99 5.71
CA ARG A 168 -7.17 19.59 5.65
C ARG A 168 -7.19 21.08 5.99
N HIS A 169 -6.37 21.52 6.95
CA HIS A 169 -6.26 22.94 7.28
C HIS A 169 -5.56 23.75 6.18
N ALA A 170 -4.54 23.19 5.53
CA ALA A 170 -3.83 23.83 4.43
C ALA A 170 -4.69 23.97 3.16
N SER A 171 -5.63 23.04 2.92
CA SER A 171 -6.56 23.10 1.78
C SER A 171 -7.77 24.00 1.98
N ARG A 172 -7.95 24.59 3.19
CA ARG A 172 -9.03 25.53 3.52
C ARG A 172 -8.59 27.00 3.59
N ARG A 173 -7.29 27.28 3.42
CA ARG A 173 -6.74 28.63 3.26
C ARG A 173 -6.43 28.88 1.80
#